data_AF-A0A554KMD0-F1
#
_entry.id   AF-A0A554KMD0-F1
#
_cell.length_a   1.000
_cell.length_b   1.000
_cell.length_c   1.000
_cell.angle_alpha   90.00
_cell.angle_beta   90.00
_cell.angle_gamma   90.00
#
_symmetry.space_group_name_H-M   'P 1'
#
loop_
_entity.id
_entity.type
_entity.pdbx_description
1 polymer ?
#
loop_
_entity_poly.entity_id
_entity_poly.type
_entity_poly.pdbx_seq_one_letter_code
_entity_poly.pdbx_strand_id
1 'polypeptide(L)'
;MPKPKMTADQFMKELAKHKGKFKIGIHHYYDKIRISLNGELDHCPVTSVCETLTGKRFGIGQWKQAAREIGLQLRTANAIVRAADDELRTKTAKLYRRQMFRVLGLKEKVV
;
A
#
# COMPACT_ATOMS: atom_id res chain seq x y z
N MET A 1 2.69 15.85 22.20
CA MET A 1 1.47 15.03 22.03
C MET A 1 1.78 13.86 21.11
N PRO A 2 1.46 12.60 21.47
CA PRO A 2 1.64 11.49 20.55
C PRO A 2 0.76 11.71 19.30
N LYS A 3 1.34 11.57 18.10
CA LYS A 3 0.56 11.61 16.85
C LYS A 3 -0.56 10.55 16.93
N PRO A 4 -1.80 10.87 16.53
CA PRO A 4 -2.88 9.89 16.50
C PRO A 4 -2.45 8.68 15.65
N LYS A 5 -2.64 7.47 16.18
CA LYS A 5 -2.25 6.24 15.48
C LYS A 5 -3.27 5.94 14.39
N MET A 6 -2.83 5.95 13.14
CA MET A 6 -3.65 5.51 12.01
C MET A 6 -3.89 4.00 12.11
N THR A 7 -5.16 3.61 12.07
CA THR A 7 -5.57 2.20 12.01
C THR A 7 -5.46 1.65 10.59
N ALA A 8 -5.51 0.32 10.44
CA ALA A 8 -5.56 -0.31 9.12
C ALA A 8 -6.81 0.13 8.32
N ASP A 9 -7.96 0.29 8.98
CA ASP A 9 -9.19 0.72 8.31
C ASP A 9 -9.12 2.17 7.82
N GLN A 10 -8.55 3.06 8.65
CA GLN A 10 -8.28 4.44 8.23
C GLN A 10 -7.31 4.46 7.05
N PHE A 11 -6.26 3.66 7.10
CA PHE A 11 -5.32 3.52 5.99
C PHE A 11 -6.02 3.06 4.71
N MET A 12 -6.90 2.05 4.76
CA MET A 12 -7.63 1.58 3.59
C MET A 12 -8.60 2.64 3.02
N LYS A 13 -9.22 3.46 3.87
CA LYS A 13 -10.06 4.60 3.43
C LYS A 13 -9.24 5.66 2.69
N GLU A 14 -8.04 5.96 3.20
CA GLU A 14 -7.13 6.90 2.53
C GLU A 14 -6.61 6.33 1.21
N LEU A 15 -6.23 5.05 1.20
CA LEU A 15 -5.78 4.35 0.00
C LEU A 15 -6.86 4.35 -1.10
N ALA A 16 -8.15 4.24 -0.74
CA ALA A 16 -9.26 4.29 -1.67
C ALA A 16 -9.31 5.60 -2.50
N LYS A 17 -8.77 6.71 -1.97
CA LYS A 17 -8.71 8.01 -2.69
C LYS A 17 -7.78 7.97 -3.90
N HIS A 18 -6.94 6.95 -4.00
CA HIS A 18 -6.08 6.74 -5.15
C HIS A 18 -6.78 5.93 -6.26
N LYS A 19 -8.05 5.49 -6.08
CA LYS A 19 -8.79 4.70 -7.07
C LYS A 19 -8.71 5.31 -8.46
N GLY A 20 -8.32 4.49 -9.45
CA GLY A 20 -8.16 4.93 -10.85
C GLY A 20 -6.83 5.65 -11.16
N LYS A 21 -5.97 5.90 -10.18
CA LYS A 21 -4.64 6.53 -10.35
C LYS A 21 -3.48 5.53 -10.43
N PHE A 22 -3.80 4.24 -10.53
CA PHE A 22 -2.82 3.15 -10.47
C PHE A 22 -2.37 2.74 -11.87
N LYS A 23 -1.06 2.72 -12.13
CA LYS A 23 -0.54 1.78 -13.12
C LYS A 23 -0.31 0.46 -12.39
N ILE A 24 -1.32 -0.40 -12.39
CA ILE A 24 -1.14 -1.80 -12.02
C ILE A 24 -0.25 -2.40 -13.11
N GLY A 25 1.05 -2.31 -12.93
CA GLY A 25 1.97 -3.00 -13.80
C GLY A 25 1.81 -4.49 -13.53
N ILE A 26 1.26 -5.23 -14.51
CA ILE A 26 1.74 -6.59 -14.74
C ILE A 26 3.19 -6.40 -15.18
N HIS A 27 4.11 -6.20 -14.22
CA HIS A 27 5.51 -6.35 -14.52
C HIS A 27 5.68 -7.85 -14.71
N HIS A 28 5.95 -8.27 -15.95
CA HIS A 28 6.30 -9.64 -16.29
C HIS A 28 7.64 -9.97 -15.61
N TYR A 29 7.57 -10.24 -14.32
CA TYR A 29 8.57 -10.95 -13.54
C TYR A 29 7.76 -12.03 -12.80
N TYR A 30 7.58 -13.17 -13.46
CA TYR A 30 6.94 -14.38 -12.92
C TYR A 30 5.45 -14.22 -12.51
N ASP A 31 4.59 -13.68 -13.39
CA ASP A 31 3.11 -13.72 -13.25
C ASP A 31 2.47 -13.01 -12.04
N LYS A 32 3.16 -12.05 -11.40
CA LYS A 32 2.66 -11.38 -10.18
C LYS A 32 2.03 -10.01 -10.44
N ILE A 33 0.94 -9.70 -9.74
CA ILE A 33 0.35 -8.35 -9.70
C ILE A 33 0.97 -7.55 -8.56
N ARG A 34 1.71 -6.48 -8.89
CA ARG A 34 2.21 -5.50 -7.92
C ARG A 34 1.36 -4.24 -7.92
N ILE A 35 1.15 -3.66 -6.73
CA ILE A 35 0.43 -2.38 -6.57
C ILE A 35 1.47 -1.27 -6.44
N SER A 36 1.73 -0.54 -7.53
CA SER A 36 2.47 0.73 -7.52
C SER A 36 1.51 1.90 -7.72
N LEU A 37 1.81 3.01 -7.05
CA LEU A 37 0.96 4.19 -7.02
C LEU A 37 1.55 5.31 -7.89
N ASN A 38 0.69 6.03 -8.63
CA ASN A 38 1.06 7.08 -9.60
C ASN A 38 1.86 6.60 -10.83
N GLY A 39 2.02 5.28 -11.03
CA GLY A 39 2.76 4.75 -12.16
C GLY A 39 4.26 5.01 -12.11
N GLU A 40 4.75 5.44 -10.95
CA GLU A 40 6.14 5.55 -10.59
C GLU A 40 6.50 4.28 -9.79
N LEU A 41 7.63 3.66 -10.11
CA LEU A 41 8.16 2.51 -9.37
C LEU A 41 8.66 2.90 -7.96
N ASP A 42 8.66 4.19 -7.65
CA ASP A 42 9.19 4.77 -6.43
C ASP A 42 8.17 4.85 -5.29
N HIS A 43 6.91 4.46 -5.51
CA HIS A 43 5.88 4.53 -4.48
C HIS A 43 5.18 3.19 -4.22
N CYS A 44 5.17 2.77 -2.96
CA CYS A 44 4.29 1.72 -2.44
C CYS A 44 3.02 2.34 -1.81
N PRO A 45 2.01 1.52 -1.44
CA PRO A 45 0.80 2.01 -0.79
C PRO A 45 1.04 2.92 0.42
N VAL A 46 2.04 2.60 1.24
CA VAL A 46 2.33 3.35 2.46
C VAL A 46 2.90 4.73 2.16
N THR A 47 3.84 4.83 1.22
CA THR A 47 4.50 6.10 0.90
C THR A 47 3.54 7.04 0.17
N SER A 48 2.70 6.54 -0.72
CA SER A 48 1.73 7.39 -1.44
C SER A 48 0.61 7.91 -0.55
N VAL A 49 0.09 7.08 0.38
CA VAL A 49 -0.89 7.54 1.37
C VAL A 49 -0.26 8.60 2.27
N CYS A 50 1.00 8.40 2.69
CA CYS A 50 1.73 9.38 3.47
C CYS A 50 1.91 10.72 2.74
N GLU A 51 2.33 10.68 1.47
CA GLU A 51 2.47 11.88 0.64
C GLU A 51 1.13 12.60 0.46
N THR A 52 0.05 11.86 0.24
CA THR A 52 -1.30 12.44 0.11
C THR A 52 -1.76 13.14 1.39
N LEU A 53 -1.47 12.55 2.55
CA LEU A 53 -1.88 13.10 3.85
C LEU A 53 -1.00 14.26 4.33
N THR A 54 0.28 14.27 3.96
CA THR A 54 1.29 15.15 4.59
C THR A 54 2.03 16.07 3.62
N GLY A 55 1.89 15.86 2.31
CA GLY A 55 2.66 16.54 1.27
C GLY A 55 4.13 16.13 1.20
N LYS A 56 4.61 15.24 2.09
CA LYS A 56 6.02 14.81 2.13
C LYS A 56 6.25 13.62 1.21
N ARG A 57 7.24 13.72 0.33
CA ARG A 57 7.62 12.62 -0.58
C ARG A 57 8.53 11.64 0.13
N PHE A 58 8.23 10.35 -0.01
CA PHE A 58 9.05 9.25 0.47
C PHE A 58 9.21 8.22 -0.66
N GLY A 59 10.44 7.81 -0.93
CA GLY A 59 10.70 6.72 -1.87
C GLY A 59 10.31 5.36 -1.29
N ILE A 60 10.21 4.35 -2.15
CA ILE A 60 9.71 3.00 -1.80
C ILE A 60 10.48 2.36 -0.64
N GLY A 61 11.80 2.57 -0.56
CA GLY A 61 12.65 2.09 0.53
C GLY A 61 12.39 2.76 1.89
N GLN A 62 11.69 3.89 1.91
CA GLN A 62 11.42 4.70 3.09
C GLN A 62 10.03 4.42 3.72
N TRP A 63 9.36 3.33 3.35
CA TRP A 63 8.02 3.00 3.87
C TRP A 63 7.92 2.97 5.41
N LYS A 64 9.01 2.63 6.13
CA LYS A 64 9.04 2.68 7.61
C LYS A 64 8.95 4.11 8.14
N GLN A 65 9.61 5.06 7.47
CA GLN A 65 9.57 6.48 7.84
C GLN A 65 8.19 7.05 7.54
N ALA A 66 7.65 6.76 6.35
CA ALA A 66 6.29 7.13 5.97
C ALA A 66 5.23 6.58 6.94
N ALA A 67 5.33 5.30 7.34
CA ALA A 67 4.42 4.70 8.32
C ALA A 67 4.46 5.41 9.68
N ARG A 68 5.64 5.77 10.18
CA ARG A 68 5.77 6.54 11.42
C ARG A 68 5.17 7.93 11.27
N GLU A 69 5.34 8.56 10.11
CA GLU A 69 4.86 9.91 9.86
C GLU A 69 3.33 10.01 9.95
N ILE A 70 2.62 9.01 9.43
CA ILE A 70 1.16 8.87 9.50
C ILE A 70 0.67 8.09 10.73
N GLY A 71 1.56 7.67 11.63
CA GLY A 71 1.19 6.94 12.84
C GLY A 71 0.69 5.50 12.60
N LEU A 72 1.01 4.89 11.46
CA LEU A 72 0.67 3.50 11.14
C LEU A 72 1.65 2.53 11.83
N GLN A 73 1.13 1.50 12.50
CA GLN A 73 1.97 0.49 13.14
C GLN A 73 2.87 -0.21 12.12
N LEU A 74 4.17 -0.36 12.44
CA LEU A 74 5.15 -0.96 11.52
C LEU A 74 4.80 -2.41 11.12
N ARG A 75 4.19 -3.19 12.01
CA ARG A 75 3.72 -4.55 11.69
C ARG A 75 2.65 -4.53 10.60
N THR A 76 1.68 -3.62 10.72
CA THR A 76 0.62 -3.40 9.73
C THR A 76 1.19 -2.87 8.42
N ALA A 77 2.05 -1.85 8.48
CA ALA A 77 2.71 -1.28 7.31
C ALA A 77 3.51 -2.34 6.54
N ASN A 78 4.30 -3.18 7.23
CA ASN A 78 5.05 -4.27 6.61
C ASN A 78 4.13 -5.30 5.92
N ALA A 79 3.00 -5.64 6.53
CA ALA A 79 2.04 -6.56 5.94
C ALA A 79 1.35 -5.96 4.69
N ILE A 80 1.10 -4.65 4.68
CA ILE A 80 0.57 -3.92 3.52
C ILE A 80 1.59 -3.88 2.38
N VAL A 81 2.85 -3.54 2.67
CA VAL A 81 3.93 -3.51 1.66
C VAL A 81 4.09 -4.90 1.03
N ARG A 82 4.20 -5.95 1.84
CA ARG A 82 4.25 -7.33 1.35
C ARG A 82 3.05 -7.72 0.52
N ALA A 83 1.84 -7.32 0.94
CA ALA A 83 0.62 -7.57 0.19
C ALA A 83 0.61 -6.86 -1.17
N ALA A 84 1.22 -5.67 -1.26
CA ALA A 84 1.38 -4.90 -2.48
C ALA A 84 2.37 -5.55 -3.45
N ASP A 85 3.44 -6.15 -2.92
CA ASP A 85 4.47 -6.89 -3.67
C ASP A 85 4.10 -8.35 -3.99
N ASP A 86 2.87 -8.76 -3.66
CA ASP A 86 2.37 -10.14 -3.81
C ASP A 86 3.12 -11.19 -2.96
N GLU A 87 3.72 -10.76 -1.85
CA GLU A 87 4.36 -11.63 -0.87
C GLU A 87 3.37 -12.16 0.17
N LEU A 88 2.51 -13.08 -0.26
CA LEU A 88 1.35 -13.54 0.50
C LEU A 88 1.62 -14.71 1.47
N ARG A 89 2.84 -14.78 2.02
CA ARG A 89 3.26 -15.85 2.95
C ARG A 89 2.48 -15.87 4.26
N THR A 90 1.84 -14.77 4.64
CA THR A 90 1.07 -14.65 5.89
C THR A 90 -0.42 -14.44 5.63
N LYS A 91 -1.27 -14.94 6.54
CA LYS A 91 -2.73 -14.69 6.49
C LYS A 91 -3.05 -13.19 6.48
N THR A 92 -2.28 -12.40 7.24
CA THR A 92 -2.42 -10.94 7.31
C THR A 92 -2.13 -10.26 5.97
N ALA A 93 -1.07 -10.65 5.27
CA ALA A 93 -0.78 -10.11 3.94
C ALA A 93 -1.88 -10.46 2.92
N LYS A 94 -2.39 -11.70 2.95
CA LYS A 94 -3.55 -12.12 2.11
C LYS A 94 -4.80 -11.29 2.40
N LEU A 95 -5.08 -11.00 3.66
CA LEU A 95 -6.20 -10.15 4.05
C LEU A 95 -6.04 -8.73 3.50
N TYR A 96 -4.88 -8.12 3.71
CA TYR A 96 -4.64 -6.76 3.22
C TYR A 96 -4.62 -6.68 1.70
N ARG A 97 -4.12 -7.69 0.99
CA ARG A 97 -4.19 -7.71 -0.48
C ARG A 97 -5.64 -7.65 -0.96
N ARG A 98 -6.51 -8.52 -0.44
CA ARG A 98 -7.94 -8.51 -0.79
C ARG A 98 -8.61 -7.18 -0.46
N GLN A 99 -8.29 -6.60 0.70
CA GLN A 99 -8.81 -5.29 1.08
C GLN A 99 -8.34 -4.19 0.12
N MET A 100 -7.04 -4.15 -0.21
CA MET A 100 -6.46 -3.19 -1.16
C MET A 100 -7.13 -3.35 -2.53
N PHE A 101 -7.20 -4.57 -3.07
CA PHE A 101 -7.86 -4.82 -4.36
C PHE A 101 -9.30 -4.32 -4.35
N ARG A 102 -10.06 -4.61 -3.30
CA ARG A 102 -11.44 -4.12 -3.15
C ARG A 102 -11.53 -2.59 -3.14
N VAL A 103 -10.76 -1.91 -2.28
CA VAL A 103 -10.86 -0.44 -2.16
C VAL A 103 -10.30 0.30 -3.37
N LEU A 104 -9.37 -0.33 -4.08
CA LEU A 104 -8.80 0.18 -5.32
C LEU A 104 -9.61 -0.19 -6.57
N GLY A 105 -10.63 -1.04 -6.44
CA GLY A 105 -11.46 -1.49 -7.56
C GLY A 105 -10.73 -2.44 -8.53
N LEU A 106 -9.73 -3.17 -8.04
CA LEU A 106 -8.94 -4.11 -8.82
C LEU A 106 -9.59 -5.48 -8.81
N LYS A 107 -9.57 -6.17 -9.95
CA LYS A 107 -9.90 -7.59 -10.03
C LYS A 107 -8.66 -8.39 -9.67
N GLU A 108 -8.77 -9.30 -8.70
CA GLU A 108 -7.76 -10.32 -8.45
C GLU A 108 -7.75 -11.23 -9.67
N LYS A 109 -6.77 -11.10 -10.58
CA LYS A 109 -6.57 -12.14 -11.59
C LYS A 109 -6.03 -13.33 -10.83
N VAL A 110 -6.90 -14.30 -10.60
CA VAL A 110 -6.50 -15.65 -10.23
C VAL A 110 -5.76 -16.17 -11.45
N VAL A 111 -4.43 -16.28 -11.33
CA VAL A 111 -3.62 -17.10 -12.23
C VAL A 111 -3.63 -18.50 -11.64
#